data_AF-A0A535K8F8-F1
#
_entry.id   AF-A0A535K8F8-F1
#
_cell.length_a   1.000
_cell.length_b   1.000
_cell.length_c   1.000
_cell.angle_alpha   90.00
_cell.angle_beta   90.00
_cell.angle_gamma   90.00
#
_symmetry.space_group_name_H-M   'P 1'
#
loop_
_entity.id
_entity.type
_entity.pdbx_description
1 polymer ?
#
loop_
_entity_poly.entity_id
_entity_poly.type
_entity_poly.pdbx_seq_one_letter_code
_entity_poly.pdbx_strand_id
1 'polypeptide(L)'
;MIANRTLEAYGMDPAADISRERLGAQDSANALRDGKIDAFFFSGGLPVPAVLDLSTGTKIKMLDLTDSISKMSAKYGNFYFPIKIPKSTYNTAADVTVSGVANLLVVPSSFDPALAQAILATMFDNKADLVKVHNAANDLSLETAVVGSPIDYHPGAIDFYKSKGVWKK
;
A
#
# COMPACT_ATOMS: atom_id res chain seq x y z
N MET A 1 11.80 -0.74 -6.19
CA MET A 1 10.99 -0.80 -4.96
C MET A 1 10.64 0.62 -4.53
N ILE A 2 9.49 0.85 -3.87
CA ILE A 2 9.06 2.19 -3.42
C ILE A 2 10.15 2.85 -2.55
N ALA A 3 10.75 2.10 -1.62
CA ALA A 3 11.85 2.57 -0.77
C ALA A 3 12.99 3.25 -1.54
N ASN A 4 13.54 2.59 -2.56
CA ASN A 4 14.60 3.16 -3.41
C ASN A 4 14.14 4.43 -4.12
N ARG A 5 12.91 4.44 -4.64
CA ARG A 5 12.35 5.61 -5.35
C ARG A 5 12.18 6.80 -4.40
N THR A 6 11.82 6.55 -3.15
CA THR A 6 11.74 7.58 -2.10
C THR A 6 13.13 8.12 -1.77
N LEU A 7 14.11 7.25 -1.52
CA LEU A 7 15.50 7.67 -1.25
C LEU A 7 16.08 8.52 -2.38
N GLU A 8 15.91 8.09 -3.63
CA GLU A 8 16.35 8.85 -4.80
C GLU A 8 15.63 10.19 -4.95
N ALA A 9 14.35 10.28 -4.58
CA ALA A 9 13.61 11.55 -4.57
C ALA A 9 14.19 12.56 -3.54
N TYR A 10 14.90 12.06 -2.53
CA TYR A 10 15.68 12.86 -1.59
C TYR A 10 17.16 13.00 -1.99
N GLY A 11 17.55 12.52 -3.18
CA GLY A 11 18.91 12.67 -3.70
C GLY A 11 19.92 11.65 -3.16
N MET A 12 19.46 10.58 -2.52
CA MET A 12 20.31 9.50 -2.02
C MET A 12 20.43 8.37 -3.05
N ASP A 13 21.61 7.74 -3.12
CA ASP A 13 21.84 6.49 -3.82
C ASP A 13 21.60 5.29 -2.88
N PRO A 14 20.54 4.48 -3.09
CA PRO A 14 20.25 3.32 -2.26
C PRO A 14 21.32 2.22 -2.27
N ALA A 15 22.27 2.26 -3.20
CA ALA A 15 23.37 1.29 -3.29
C ALA A 15 24.66 1.79 -2.63
N ALA A 16 24.85 3.10 -2.50
CA ALA A 16 26.08 3.69 -1.98
C ALA A 16 25.91 4.36 -0.61
N ASP A 17 24.76 4.97 -0.35
CA ASP A 17 24.56 5.84 0.83
C ASP A 17 23.97 5.11 2.05
N ILE A 18 23.56 3.85 1.90
CA ILE A 18 22.95 3.06 2.98
C ILE A 18 23.50 1.63 3.02
N SER A 19 23.54 1.05 4.23
CA SER A 19 23.60 -0.41 4.39
C SER A 19 22.18 -0.96 4.35
N ARG A 20 21.93 -1.95 3.50
CA ARG A 20 20.58 -2.45 3.21
C ARG A 20 20.35 -3.85 3.76
N GLU A 21 19.20 -4.03 4.39
CA GLU A 21 18.66 -5.34 4.76
C GLU A 21 17.35 -5.59 4.00
N ARG A 22 17.09 -6.85 3.62
CA ARG A 22 15.86 -7.26 2.93
C ARG A 22 15.07 -8.20 3.83
N LEU A 23 14.25 -7.59 4.69
CA LEU A 23 13.49 -8.28 5.74
C LEU A 23 11.98 -8.16 5.49
N GLY A 24 11.22 -9.12 6.02
CA GLY A 24 9.77 -8.98 6.11
C GLY A 24 9.37 -7.96 7.18
N ALA A 25 8.09 -7.56 7.21
CA ALA A 25 7.60 -6.52 8.12
C ALA A 25 7.96 -6.77 9.60
N GLN A 26 7.71 -8.00 10.07
CA GLN A 26 7.97 -8.37 11.47
C GLN A 26 9.47 -8.42 11.78
N ASP A 27 10.27 -8.93 10.85
CA ASP A 27 11.73 -8.99 11.01
C ASP A 27 12.35 -7.60 11.01
N SER A 28 11.86 -6.68 10.16
CA SER A 28 12.25 -5.27 10.19
C SER A 28 11.89 -4.60 11.52
N ALA A 29 10.68 -4.85 12.04
CA ALA A 29 10.26 -4.32 13.34
C ALA A 29 11.15 -4.84 14.47
N ASN A 30 11.45 -6.14 14.48
CA ASN A 30 12.36 -6.75 15.46
C ASN A 30 13.78 -6.20 15.33
N ALA A 31 14.31 -6.07 14.11
CA ALA A 31 15.64 -5.51 13.88
C ALA A 31 15.75 -4.05 14.33
N LEU A 32 14.70 -3.24 14.14
CA LEU A 32 14.67 -1.87 14.65
C LEU A 32 14.64 -1.84 16.18
N ARG A 33 13.81 -2.70 16.80
CA ARG A 33 13.73 -2.84 18.26
C ARG A 33 15.07 -3.24 18.88
N ASP A 34 15.79 -4.15 18.22
CA ASP A 34 17.10 -4.66 18.64
C ASP A 34 18.25 -3.70 18.32
N GLY A 35 18.01 -2.58 17.63
CA GLY A 35 19.04 -1.64 17.20
C GLY A 35 19.98 -2.17 16.10
N LYS A 36 19.54 -3.19 15.35
CA LYS A 36 20.29 -3.76 14.21
C LYS A 36 20.14 -2.94 12.94
N ILE A 37 19.05 -2.19 12.82
CA ILE A 37 18.80 -1.22 11.75
C ILE A 37 18.32 0.09 12.37
N ASP A 38 18.60 1.21 11.70
CA ASP A 38 18.20 2.54 12.18
C ASP A 38 16.78 2.94 11.71
N ALA A 39 16.35 2.37 10.58
CA ALA A 39 15.04 2.63 9.97
C ALA A 39 14.66 1.51 9.01
N PHE A 40 13.37 1.42 8.68
CA PHE A 40 12.91 0.57 7.59
C PHE A 40 11.77 1.23 6.82
N PHE A 41 11.61 0.82 5.57
CA PHE A 41 10.46 1.14 4.75
C PHE A 41 9.49 -0.04 4.75
N PHE A 42 8.19 0.26 4.82
CA PHE A 42 7.17 -0.74 4.55
C PHE A 42 5.99 -0.10 3.82
N SER A 43 5.46 -0.80 2.82
CA SER A 43 4.27 -0.40 2.07
C SER A 43 3.18 -1.44 2.33
N GLY A 44 2.10 -1.03 2.99
CA GLY A 44 1.00 -1.91 3.36
C GLY A 44 -0.20 -1.13 3.87
N GLY A 45 -1.34 -1.81 3.98
CA GLY A 45 -2.57 -1.23 4.49
C GLY A 45 -2.48 -0.91 5.97
N LEU A 46 -3.17 0.14 6.42
CA LEU A 46 -3.14 0.59 7.80
C LEU A 46 -4.22 -0.10 8.68
N PRO A 47 -3.92 -0.40 9.96
CA PRO A 47 -2.59 -0.46 10.52
C PRO A 47 -1.83 -1.70 10.03
N VAL A 48 -0.51 -1.58 9.88
CA VAL A 48 0.39 -2.70 9.63
C VAL A 48 0.66 -3.40 10.97
N PRO A 49 0.32 -4.69 11.15
CA PRO A 49 0.43 -5.36 12.44
C PRO A 49 1.82 -5.29 13.07
N ALA A 50 2.88 -5.48 12.29
CA ALA A 50 4.26 -5.42 12.78
C ALA A 50 4.65 -4.02 13.32
N VAL A 51 4.16 -2.95 12.68
CA VAL A 51 4.42 -1.57 13.11
C VAL A 51 3.60 -1.25 14.36
N LEU A 52 2.35 -1.74 14.41
CA LEU A 52 1.50 -1.60 15.58
C LEU A 52 2.14 -2.27 16.80
N ASP A 53 2.58 -3.53 16.67
CA ASP A 53 3.30 -4.26 17.72
C ASP A 53 4.55 -3.51 18.17
N LEU A 54 5.39 -3.06 17.23
CA LEU A 54 6.58 -2.27 17.52
C LEU A 54 6.27 -1.00 18.33
N SER A 55 5.19 -0.30 17.98
CA SER A 55 4.80 0.96 18.61
C SER A 55 4.32 0.83 20.07
N THR A 56 4.00 -0.39 20.53
CA THR A 56 3.56 -0.62 21.92
C THR A 56 4.71 -0.57 22.92
N GLY A 57 5.91 -0.98 22.51
CA GLY A 57 7.10 -1.05 23.38
C GLY A 57 8.30 -0.21 22.93
N THR A 58 8.24 0.38 21.73
CA THR A 58 9.35 1.15 21.17
C THR A 58 8.85 2.49 20.65
N LYS A 59 9.49 3.58 21.11
CA LYS A 59 9.17 4.93 20.61
C LYS A 59 9.67 5.06 19.18
N ILE A 60 8.75 5.05 18.23
CA ILE A 60 9.05 5.22 16.81
C ILE A 60 8.74 6.65 16.35
N LYS A 61 9.45 7.08 15.30
CA LYS A 61 9.15 8.32 14.56
C LYS A 61 8.78 7.96 13.14
N MET A 62 7.60 8.37 12.71
CA MET A 62 7.21 8.33 11.29
C MET A 62 7.79 9.54 10.57
N LEU A 63 8.36 9.33 9.39
CA LEU A 63 8.92 10.38 8.56
C LEU A 63 7.90 10.84 7.53
N ASP A 64 7.73 12.15 7.41
CA ASP A 64 6.87 12.75 6.37
C ASP A 64 7.55 12.63 5.01
N LEU A 65 6.80 12.13 4.03
CA LEU A 65 7.29 11.85 2.68
C LEU A 65 6.60 12.72 1.62
N THR A 66 5.90 13.79 2.01
CA THR A 66 5.12 14.64 1.10
C THR A 66 5.96 15.12 -0.09
N ASP A 67 7.17 15.62 0.20
CA ASP A 67 8.08 16.16 -0.81
C ASP A 67 8.59 15.12 -1.82
N SER A 68 8.54 13.84 -1.45
CA SER A 68 8.94 12.75 -2.35
C SER A 68 7.87 12.44 -3.40
N ILE A 69 6.59 12.72 -3.11
CA ILE A 69 5.47 12.25 -3.93
C ILE A 69 5.52 12.85 -5.33
N SER A 70 5.67 14.17 -5.45
CA SER A 70 5.72 14.85 -6.75
C SER A 70 6.94 14.42 -7.57
N LYS A 71 8.11 14.28 -6.93
CA LYS A 71 9.35 13.84 -7.56
C LYS A 71 9.26 12.40 -8.04
N MET A 72 8.70 11.52 -7.21
CA MET A 72 8.45 10.12 -7.56
C MET A 72 7.45 10.03 -8.71
N SER A 73 6.35 10.79 -8.67
CA SER A 73 5.37 10.82 -9.76
C SER A 73 5.97 11.31 -11.08
N ALA A 74 6.78 12.37 -11.04
CA ALA A 74 7.44 12.92 -12.22
C ALA A 74 8.43 11.93 -12.87
N LYS A 75 9.18 11.18 -12.05
CA LYS A 75 10.21 10.24 -12.54
C LYS A 75 9.65 8.86 -12.90
N TYR A 76 8.67 8.37 -12.15
CA TYR A 76 8.24 6.97 -12.18
C TYR A 76 6.80 6.74 -12.64
N GLY A 77 6.03 7.80 -12.85
CA GLY A 77 4.64 7.73 -13.29
C GLY A 77 3.65 8.17 -12.19
N ASN A 78 2.49 8.65 -12.63
CA ASN A 78 1.52 9.32 -11.79
C ASN A 78 0.53 8.36 -11.10
N PHE A 79 1.06 7.47 -10.25
CA PHE A 79 0.27 6.50 -9.47
C PHE A 79 0.58 6.56 -7.97
N TYR A 80 1.32 7.58 -7.53
CA TYR A 80 1.51 7.91 -6.12
C TYR A 80 0.55 9.01 -5.71
N PHE A 81 -0.05 8.88 -4.54
CA PHE A 81 -0.95 9.88 -3.98
C PHE A 81 -0.67 10.07 -2.49
N PRO A 82 -0.94 11.26 -1.92
CA PRO A 82 -0.74 11.47 -0.50
C PRO A 82 -1.74 10.65 0.31
N ILE A 83 -1.24 9.90 1.29
CA ILE A 83 -2.03 9.26 2.35
C ILE A 83 -1.58 9.86 3.68
N LYS A 84 -2.56 10.21 4.51
CA LYS A 84 -2.31 10.61 5.89
C LYS A 84 -2.32 9.38 6.79
N ILE A 85 -1.29 9.20 7.59
CA ILE A 85 -1.27 8.27 8.72
C ILE A 85 -1.65 9.08 9.96
N PRO A 86 -2.85 8.88 10.55
CA PRO A 86 -3.23 9.53 11.80
C PRO A 86 -2.27 9.16 12.92
N LYS A 87 -1.98 10.10 13.81
CA LYS A 87 -1.09 9.86 14.96
C LYS A 87 -1.55 8.73 15.87
N SER A 88 -2.86 8.53 15.94
CA SER A 88 -3.50 7.48 16.72
C SER A 88 -3.23 6.07 16.18
N THR A 89 -2.85 5.92 14.90
CA THR A 89 -2.61 4.61 14.30
C THR A 89 -1.45 3.86 14.97
N TYR A 90 -0.39 4.56 15.35
CA TYR A 90 0.82 3.98 15.99
C TYR A 90 1.33 4.81 17.18
N ASN A 91 0.45 5.59 17.82
CA ASN A 91 0.80 6.46 18.94
C ASN A 91 1.99 7.40 18.68
N THR A 92 2.04 8.02 17.50
CA THR A 92 3.11 8.95 17.11
C THR A 92 2.82 10.36 17.60
N ALA A 93 3.83 11.23 17.54
CA ALA A 93 3.71 12.62 18.00
C ALA A 93 2.71 13.47 17.19
N ALA A 94 2.62 13.20 15.88
CA ALA A 94 1.77 13.94 14.95
C ALA A 94 1.29 13.02 13.82
N ASP A 95 0.25 13.49 13.12
CA ASP A 95 -0.17 12.92 11.85
C ASP A 95 0.97 13.12 10.84
N VAL A 96 1.16 12.15 9.94
CA VAL A 96 2.23 12.20 8.95
C VAL A 96 1.67 11.91 7.58
N THR A 97 2.09 12.68 6.57
CA THR A 97 1.70 12.42 5.18
C THR A 97 2.79 11.61 4.50
N VAL A 98 2.38 10.52 3.85
CA VAL A 98 3.27 9.60 3.14
C VAL A 98 2.79 9.35 1.72
N SER A 99 3.67 8.75 0.91
CA SER A 99 3.29 8.24 -0.41
C SER A 99 2.45 6.98 -0.28
N GLY A 100 1.23 7.02 -0.84
CA GLY A 100 0.35 5.89 -1.05
C GLY A 100 0.40 5.37 -2.49
N VAL A 101 0.07 4.10 -2.65
CA VAL A 101 -0.15 3.43 -3.93
C VAL A 101 -1.40 2.56 -3.83
N ALA A 102 -2.07 2.31 -4.97
CA ALA A 102 -3.18 1.38 -5.02
C ALA A 102 -2.68 -0.07 -4.93
N ASN A 103 -3.34 -0.89 -4.12
CA ASN A 103 -3.13 -2.34 -4.11
C ASN A 103 -3.96 -2.97 -5.23
N LEU A 104 -3.38 -3.89 -6.00
CA LEU A 104 -4.02 -4.49 -7.16
C LEU A 104 -4.18 -6.00 -6.95
N LEU A 105 -5.37 -6.51 -7.24
CA LEU A 105 -5.57 -7.94 -7.53
C LEU A 105 -5.36 -8.15 -9.02
N VAL A 106 -4.35 -8.93 -9.38
CA VAL A 106 -3.93 -9.12 -10.77
C VAL A 106 -4.08 -10.57 -11.21
N VAL A 107 -4.47 -10.76 -12.46
CA VAL A 107 -4.54 -12.05 -13.14
C VAL A 107 -3.85 -11.94 -14.51
N PRO A 108 -3.37 -13.05 -15.10
CA PRO A 108 -2.91 -13.06 -16.49
C PRO A 108 -4.01 -12.60 -17.45
N SER A 109 -3.64 -12.04 -18.61
CA SER A 109 -4.61 -11.65 -19.64
C SER A 109 -5.40 -12.83 -20.22
N SER A 110 -4.88 -14.05 -20.10
CA SER A 110 -5.52 -15.30 -20.51
C SER A 110 -6.40 -15.93 -19.44
N PHE A 111 -6.59 -15.28 -18.30
CA PHE A 111 -7.41 -15.81 -17.21
C PHE A 111 -8.88 -15.92 -17.63
N ASP A 112 -9.60 -16.91 -17.11
CA ASP A 112 -11.01 -17.11 -17.47
C ASP A 112 -11.85 -15.89 -17.01
N PRO A 113 -12.54 -15.19 -17.92
CA PRO A 113 -13.39 -14.05 -17.57
C PRO A 113 -14.49 -14.38 -16.56
N ALA A 114 -15.11 -15.55 -16.67
CA ALA A 114 -16.17 -15.97 -15.75
C ALA A 114 -15.62 -16.21 -14.34
N LEU A 115 -14.41 -16.77 -14.22
CA LEU A 115 -13.75 -16.93 -12.93
C LEU A 115 -13.31 -15.59 -12.34
N ALA A 116 -12.77 -14.67 -13.14
CA ALA A 116 -12.43 -13.32 -12.67
C ALA A 116 -13.67 -12.59 -12.10
N GLN A 117 -14.81 -12.68 -12.80
CA GLN A 117 -16.08 -12.13 -12.34
C GLN A 117 -16.55 -12.80 -11.03
N ALA A 118 -16.48 -14.13 -10.94
CA ALA A 118 -16.89 -14.87 -9.75
C ALA A 118 -16.02 -14.54 -8.53
N ILE A 119 -14.71 -14.38 -8.72
CA ILE A 119 -13.78 -13.95 -7.66
C ILE A 119 -14.17 -12.57 -7.14
N LEU A 120 -14.39 -11.60 -8.03
CA LEU A 120 -14.78 -10.25 -7.63
C LEU A 120 -16.13 -10.24 -6.91
N ALA A 121 -17.14 -10.93 -7.44
CA ALA A 121 -18.43 -11.07 -6.78
C ALA A 121 -18.28 -11.63 -5.37
N THR A 122 -17.55 -12.74 -5.23
CA THR A 122 -17.30 -13.36 -3.93
C THR A 122 -16.60 -12.40 -2.98
N MET A 123 -15.58 -11.66 -3.43
CA MET A 123 -14.86 -10.70 -2.58
C MET A 123 -15.75 -9.56 -2.09
N PHE A 124 -16.55 -8.96 -2.98
CA PHE A 124 -17.43 -7.85 -2.62
C PHE A 124 -18.60 -8.31 -1.75
N ASP A 125 -19.20 -9.46 -2.05
CA ASP A 125 -20.31 -10.02 -1.28
C ASP A 125 -19.86 -10.46 0.14
N ASN A 126 -18.58 -10.83 0.30
CA ASN A 126 -18.00 -11.26 1.57
C ASN A 126 -16.99 -10.24 2.14
N LYS A 127 -17.12 -8.95 1.80
CA LYS A 127 -16.22 -7.88 2.30
C LYS A 127 -16.09 -7.89 3.84
N ALA A 128 -17.19 -8.17 4.55
CA ALA A 128 -17.19 -8.22 6.01
C ALA A 128 -16.20 -9.27 6.57
N ASP A 129 -16.01 -10.39 5.88
CA ASP A 129 -15.04 -11.41 6.30
C ASP A 129 -13.61 -10.98 5.99
N LEU A 130 -13.38 -10.27 4.88
CA LEU A 130 -12.07 -9.66 4.60
C LEU A 130 -11.67 -8.64 5.68
N VAL A 131 -12.63 -7.85 6.18
CA VAL A 131 -12.40 -6.88 7.26
C VAL A 131 -11.98 -7.56 8.56
N LYS A 132 -12.52 -8.75 8.87
CA LYS A 132 -12.09 -9.54 10.04
C LYS A 132 -10.63 -10.01 9.93
N VAL A 133 -10.14 -10.22 8.70
CA VAL A 133 -8.74 -10.60 8.44
C VAL A 133 -7.82 -9.38 8.46
N HIS A 134 -8.22 -8.27 7.83
CA HIS A 134 -7.42 -7.06 7.77
C HIS A 134 -8.26 -5.79 7.65
N ASN A 135 -8.02 -4.81 8.53
CA ASN A 135 -8.81 -3.58 8.61
C ASN A 135 -8.84 -2.75 7.30
N ALA A 136 -7.73 -2.73 6.55
CA ALA A 136 -7.67 -2.05 5.25
C ALA A 136 -8.70 -2.54 4.22
N ALA A 137 -9.31 -3.72 4.41
CA ALA A 137 -10.42 -4.16 3.56
C ALA A 137 -11.65 -3.26 3.68
N ASN A 138 -11.75 -2.41 4.71
CA ASN A 138 -12.79 -1.38 4.81
C ASN A 138 -12.75 -0.40 3.63
N ASP A 139 -11.57 -0.15 3.06
CA ASP A 139 -11.36 0.78 1.94
C ASP A 139 -11.73 0.17 0.58
N LEU A 140 -12.01 -1.15 0.52
CA LEU A 140 -12.47 -1.82 -0.69
C LEU A 140 -13.89 -1.36 -1.04
N SER A 141 -14.04 -0.61 -2.13
CA SER A 141 -15.34 -0.14 -2.61
C SER A 141 -15.45 -0.29 -4.13
N LEU A 142 -16.67 -0.39 -4.64
CA LEU A 142 -16.91 -0.53 -6.08
C LEU A 142 -16.51 0.75 -6.83
N GLU A 143 -16.67 1.91 -6.18
CA GLU A 143 -16.37 3.23 -6.72
C GLU A 143 -14.86 3.43 -6.88
N THR A 144 -14.07 3.02 -5.89
CA THR A 144 -12.61 3.17 -5.94
C THR A 144 -11.94 2.08 -6.79
N ALA A 145 -12.55 0.89 -6.87
CA ALA A 145 -11.98 -0.25 -7.59
C ALA A 145 -11.87 -0.07 -9.12
N VAL A 146 -12.55 0.92 -9.69
CA VAL A 146 -12.50 1.24 -11.14
C VAL A 146 -11.62 2.45 -11.47
N VAL A 147 -10.94 3.03 -10.48
CA VAL A 147 -10.18 4.28 -10.63
C VAL A 147 -8.68 4.02 -10.52
N GLY A 148 -7.89 4.69 -11.38
CA GLY A 148 -6.45 4.81 -11.17
C GLY A 148 -5.60 3.55 -11.38
N SER A 149 -6.14 2.49 -12.00
CA SER A 149 -5.32 1.33 -12.36
C SER A 149 -4.21 1.72 -13.36
N PRO A 150 -2.94 1.37 -13.08
CA PRO A 150 -1.82 1.61 -14.00
C PRO A 150 -1.74 0.57 -15.14
N ILE A 151 -2.62 -0.43 -15.13
CA ILE A 151 -2.72 -1.49 -16.13
C ILE A 151 -4.18 -1.68 -16.57
N ASP A 152 -4.37 -2.35 -17.70
CA ASP A 152 -5.70 -2.64 -18.23
C ASP A 152 -6.51 -3.56 -17.31
N TYR A 153 -7.82 -3.33 -17.28
CA TYR A 153 -8.75 -4.19 -16.56
C TYR A 153 -9.01 -5.46 -17.36
N HIS A 154 -9.05 -6.59 -16.65
CA HIS A 154 -9.45 -7.87 -17.23
C HIS A 154 -10.91 -7.82 -17.73
N PRO A 155 -11.27 -8.46 -18.86
CA PRO A 155 -12.65 -8.46 -19.37
C PRO A 155 -13.69 -8.88 -18.33
N GLY A 156 -13.42 -9.95 -17.58
CA GLY A 156 -14.31 -10.38 -16.49
C GLY A 156 -14.48 -9.37 -15.35
N ALA A 157 -13.46 -8.53 -15.10
CA ALA A 157 -13.56 -7.44 -14.13
C ALA A 157 -14.41 -6.29 -14.69
N ILE A 158 -14.25 -5.95 -15.97
CA ILE A 158 -15.08 -4.95 -16.66
C ILE A 158 -16.55 -5.37 -16.61
N ASP A 159 -16.85 -6.62 -16.95
CA ASP A 159 -18.22 -7.15 -16.95
C ASP A 159 -18.83 -7.13 -15.55
N PHE A 160 -18.05 -7.53 -14.54
CA PHE A 160 -18.45 -7.39 -13.15
C PHE A 160 -18.80 -5.94 -12.79
N TYR A 161 -17.91 -4.98 -13.04
CA TYR A 161 -18.13 -3.57 -12.68
C TYR A 161 -19.24 -2.91 -13.49
N LYS A 162 -19.46 -3.30 -14.76
CA LYS A 162 -20.62 -2.91 -15.56
C LYS A 162 -21.92 -3.41 -14.91
N SER A 163 -21.96 -4.67 -14.49
CA SER A 163 -23.14 -5.24 -13.83
C SER A 163 -23.51 -4.54 -12.51
N LYS A 164 -22.51 -3.91 -11.86
CA LYS A 164 -22.69 -3.11 -10.64
C LYS A 164 -22.90 -1.62 -10.92
N GLY A 165 -22.93 -1.18 -12.19
CA GLY A 165 -23.20 0.20 -12.57
C GLY A 165 -22.09 1.21 -12.28
N VAL A 166 -20.88 0.75 -11.93
CA VAL A 166 -19.75 1.63 -11.57
C VAL A 166 -18.74 1.81 -12.70
N TRP A 167 -18.84 1.01 -13.77
CA TRP A 167 -17.98 1.16 -14.94
C TRP A 167 -18.41 2.33 -15.83
N LYS A 168 -17.56 3.36 -15.94
CA LYS A 168 -17.85 4.60 -16.71
C LYS A 168 -16.86 4.88 -17.86
N LYS A 169 -15.97 3.93 -18.15
CA LYS A 169 -14.98 4.04 -19.23
C LYS A 169 -15.57 3.57 -20.56
#